data_AF-A0A1V0TW11-F1
#
_entry.id   AF-A0A1V0TW11-F1
#
_cell.length_a   1.000
_cell.length_b   1.000
_cell.length_c   1.000
_cell.angle_alpha   90.00
_cell.angle_beta   90.00
_cell.angle_gamma   90.00
#
_symmetry.space_group_name_H-M   'P 1'
#
loop_
_entity.id
_entity.type
_entity.pdbx_description
1 polymer ?
#
loop_
_entity_poly.entity_id
_entity_poly.type
_entity_poly.pdbx_seq_one_letter_code
_entity_poly.pdbx_strand_id
1 'polypeptide(L)'
;MKLKELNAHFPFMQYDELAQSYENGDPVATQWGNLLTDEMFSSARGLLRQIHSDDQLRKLFPFFSHGTLRLARDYSDRTAGEIWITPLRSGGYRIESTDSDINREEVESTDQIIDIALSLLGRP
;
A
#
# COMPACT_ATOMS: atom_id res chain seq x y z
N MET A 1 1.74 -22.12 16.20
CA MET A 1 1.12 -21.40 17.33
C MET A 1 0.60 -20.09 16.78
N LYS A 2 -0.69 -19.79 16.98
CA LYS A 2 -1.33 -18.55 16.51
C LYS A 2 -1.07 -17.39 17.49
N LEU A 3 -1.24 -16.14 17.07
CA LEU A 3 -1.01 -14.95 17.90
C LEU A 3 -1.82 -14.96 19.19
N LYS A 4 -3.08 -15.39 19.13
CA LYS A 4 -3.94 -15.55 20.31
C LYS A 4 -3.38 -16.56 21.32
N GLU A 5 -2.86 -17.68 20.84
CA GLU A 5 -2.24 -18.71 21.69
C GLU A 5 -0.94 -18.18 22.30
N LEU A 6 -0.12 -17.47 21.52
CA LEU A 6 1.13 -16.88 21.98
C LEU A 6 0.88 -15.80 23.04
N ASN A 7 -0.10 -14.92 22.83
CA ASN A 7 -0.50 -13.90 23.81
C ASN A 7 -1.07 -14.54 25.10
N ALA A 8 -1.77 -15.67 25.02
CA ALA A 8 -2.23 -16.39 26.20
C ALA A 8 -1.07 -16.94 27.06
N HIS A 9 0.05 -17.35 26.44
CA HIS A 9 1.26 -17.78 27.16
C HIS A 9 2.14 -16.60 27.61
N PHE A 10 2.11 -15.50 26.87
CA PHE A 10 2.94 -14.31 27.08
C PHE A 10 2.06 -13.06 27.08
N PRO A 11 1.32 -12.78 28.18
CA PRO A 11 0.30 -11.72 28.22
C PRO A 11 0.88 -10.28 28.13
N PHE A 12 2.20 -10.12 28.23
CA PHE A 12 2.87 -8.85 27.97
C PHE A 12 3.00 -8.52 26.48
N MET A 13 2.87 -9.51 25.59
CA MET A 13 2.99 -9.32 24.15
C MET A 13 1.74 -8.65 23.61
N GLN A 14 1.88 -7.47 23.03
CA GLN A 14 0.79 -6.80 22.32
C GLN A 14 0.94 -7.05 20.81
N TYR A 15 -0.17 -7.21 20.13
CA TYR A 15 -0.25 -7.26 18.67
C TYR A 15 -1.48 -6.47 18.24
N ASP A 16 -1.38 -5.84 17.07
CA ASP A 16 -2.47 -5.03 16.52
C ASP A 16 -3.38 -5.87 15.61
N GLU A 17 -4.43 -5.22 15.11
CA GLU A 17 -5.37 -5.83 14.19
C GLU A 17 -4.69 -6.28 12.88
N LEU A 18 -3.71 -5.51 12.40
CA LEU A 18 -2.96 -5.86 11.21
C LEU A 18 -2.19 -7.17 11.43
N ALA A 19 -1.46 -7.33 12.53
CA ALA A 19 -0.77 -8.58 12.85
C ALA A 19 -1.74 -9.78 12.87
N GLN A 20 -2.94 -9.61 13.44
CA GLN A 20 -3.95 -10.67 13.45
C GLN A 20 -4.48 -11.00 12.04
N SER A 21 -4.64 -10.01 11.16
CA SER A 21 -5.14 -10.19 9.79
C SER A 21 -4.24 -11.08 8.91
N TYR A 22 -2.92 -11.06 9.16
CA TYR A 22 -1.99 -12.00 8.51
C TYR A 22 -2.35 -13.47 8.79
N GLU A 23 -2.84 -13.78 10.00
CA GLU A 23 -3.25 -15.14 10.34
C GLU A 23 -4.63 -15.52 9.82
N ASN A 24 -5.47 -14.52 9.56
CA ASN A 24 -6.84 -14.65 9.06
C ASN A 24 -6.89 -14.68 7.52
N GLY A 25 -5.83 -14.21 6.85
CA GLY A 25 -5.72 -14.21 5.39
C GLY A 25 -6.28 -12.96 4.72
N ASP A 26 -6.50 -11.87 5.46
CA ASP A 26 -7.07 -10.61 4.96
C ASP A 26 -6.21 -9.34 5.18
N PRO A 27 -4.86 -9.40 5.18
CA PRO A 27 -4.03 -8.26 5.57
C PRO A 27 -4.12 -7.06 4.64
N VAL A 28 -4.39 -7.28 3.35
CA VAL A 28 -4.58 -6.19 2.38
C VAL A 28 -5.82 -5.37 2.72
N ALA A 29 -6.94 -6.02 3.00
CA ALA A 29 -8.20 -5.34 3.30
C ALA A 29 -8.11 -4.58 4.63
N THR A 30 -7.54 -5.22 5.66
CA THR A 30 -7.29 -4.58 6.96
C THR A 30 -6.41 -3.35 6.82
N GLN A 31 -5.32 -3.45 6.06
CA GLN A 31 -4.38 -2.34 5.90
C GLN A 31 -4.97 -1.17 5.11
N TRP A 32 -5.75 -1.43 4.05
CA TRP A 32 -6.53 -0.38 3.38
C TRP A 32 -7.49 0.31 4.34
N GLY A 33 -8.20 -0.46 5.18
CA GLY A 33 -9.05 0.07 6.24
C GLY A 33 -8.30 1.03 7.15
N ASN A 34 -7.18 0.58 7.71
CA ASN A 34 -6.32 1.37 8.59
C ASN A 34 -5.91 2.70 7.94
N LEU A 35 -5.37 2.68 6.73
CA LEU A 35 -4.91 3.89 6.03
C LEU A 35 -6.05 4.85 5.69
N LEU A 36 -7.23 4.34 5.33
CA LEU A 36 -8.39 5.17 4.98
C LEU A 36 -8.99 5.88 6.20
N THR A 37 -8.90 5.28 7.39
CA THR A 37 -9.49 5.80 8.63
C THR A 37 -8.52 6.56 9.53
N ASP A 38 -7.21 6.30 9.45
CA ASP A 38 -6.21 6.96 10.31
C ASP A 38 -6.05 8.44 9.94
N GLU A 39 -6.13 9.32 10.95
CA GLU A 39 -6.04 10.77 10.79
C GLU A 39 -4.64 11.27 10.40
N MET A 40 -3.61 10.47 10.63
CA MET A 40 -2.26 10.74 10.15
C MET A 40 -2.22 10.89 8.62
N PHE A 41 -3.09 10.19 7.90
CA PHE A 41 -3.17 10.21 6.43
C PHE A 41 -4.31 11.09 5.90
N SER A 42 -4.87 11.97 6.71
CA SER A 42 -5.97 12.87 6.32
C SER A 42 -5.68 13.68 5.05
N SER A 43 -4.44 14.17 4.89
CA SER A 43 -3.99 14.90 3.70
C SER A 43 -3.87 14.02 2.44
N ALA A 44 -3.58 12.72 2.60
CA ALA A 44 -3.47 11.75 1.51
C ALA A 44 -4.79 11.00 1.23
N ARG A 45 -5.83 11.23 2.03
CA ARG A 45 -7.09 10.45 2.00
C ARG A 45 -7.81 10.51 0.65
N GLY A 46 -7.70 11.63 -0.08
CA GLY A 46 -8.20 11.75 -1.45
C GLY A 46 -7.54 10.75 -2.40
N LEU A 47 -6.20 10.74 -2.41
CA LEU A 47 -5.39 9.80 -3.20
C LEU A 47 -5.68 8.33 -2.80
N LEU A 48 -5.73 8.04 -1.50
CA LEU A 48 -6.00 6.69 -1.00
C LEU A 48 -7.36 6.18 -1.47
N ARG A 49 -8.41 7.01 -1.39
CA ARG A 49 -9.75 6.64 -1.87
C ARG A 49 -9.78 6.41 -3.38
N GLN A 50 -9.07 7.24 -4.14
CA GLN A 50 -8.97 7.09 -5.59
C GLN A 50 -8.33 5.75 -5.96
N ILE A 51 -7.17 5.42 -5.36
CA ILE A 51 -6.48 4.14 -5.60
C ILE A 51 -7.32 2.95 -5.13
N HIS A 52 -7.90 3.02 -3.93
CA HIS A 52 -8.72 1.94 -3.38
C HIS A 52 -10.01 1.70 -4.18
N SER A 53 -10.47 2.68 -4.96
CA SER A 53 -11.65 2.53 -5.82
C SER A 53 -11.38 1.66 -7.06
N ASP A 54 -10.12 1.45 -7.43
CA ASP A 54 -9.73 0.57 -8.54
C ASP A 54 -9.61 -0.90 -8.09
N ASP A 55 -10.19 -1.80 -8.88
CA ASP A 55 -10.29 -3.22 -8.56
C ASP A 55 -8.96 -3.98 -8.55
N GLN A 56 -7.97 -3.54 -9.32
CA GLN A 56 -6.66 -4.17 -9.39
C GLN A 56 -5.73 -3.57 -8.33
N LEU A 57 -5.70 -2.25 -8.21
CA LEU A 57 -4.81 -1.57 -7.27
C LEU A 57 -5.19 -1.81 -5.81
N ARG A 58 -6.49 -1.94 -5.49
CA ARG A 58 -6.94 -2.27 -4.12
C ARG A 58 -6.51 -3.66 -3.63
N LYS A 59 -6.05 -4.54 -4.52
CA LYS A 59 -5.52 -5.86 -4.16
C LYS A 59 -4.05 -5.82 -3.74
N LEU A 60 -3.35 -4.74 -4.05
CA LEU A 60 -1.98 -4.52 -3.62
C LEU A 60 -1.96 -4.12 -2.14
N PHE A 61 -0.92 -4.53 -1.43
CA PHE A 61 -0.78 -4.20 -0.02
C PHE A 61 -0.24 -2.77 0.14
N PRO A 62 -1.00 -1.86 0.79
CA PRO A 62 -0.61 -0.46 0.84
C PRO A 62 0.16 -0.14 2.13
N PHE A 63 1.22 0.65 2.03
CA PHE A 63 1.85 1.23 3.21
C PHE A 63 2.57 2.53 2.89
N PHE A 64 2.73 3.38 3.90
CA PHE A 64 3.54 4.59 3.77
C PHE A 64 4.95 4.38 4.30
N SER A 65 5.94 4.87 3.55
CA SER A 65 7.31 4.98 4.00
C SER A 65 7.91 6.28 3.49
N HIS A 66 8.44 7.10 4.40
CA HIS A 66 9.07 8.39 4.09
C HIS A 66 8.22 9.30 3.17
N GLY A 67 6.91 9.36 3.40
CA GLY A 67 5.98 10.18 2.62
C GLY A 67 5.61 9.61 1.24
N THR A 68 6.07 8.40 0.91
CA THR A 68 5.70 7.69 -0.32
C THR A 68 4.65 6.63 0.00
N LEU A 69 3.55 6.61 -0.75
CA LEU A 69 2.63 5.48 -0.75
C LEU A 69 3.25 4.36 -1.58
N ARG A 70 3.38 3.19 -0.99
CA ARG A 70 3.89 1.98 -1.64
C ARG A 70 2.79 0.95 -1.70
N LEU A 71 2.67 0.33 -2.86
CA LEU A 71 1.70 -0.72 -3.15
C LEU A 71 2.48 -1.99 -3.51
N ALA A 72 2.65 -2.88 -2.55
CA ALA A 72 3.37 -4.13 -2.76
C ALA A 72 2.50 -5.14 -3.52
N ARG A 73 3.10 -5.79 -4.53
CA ARG A 73 2.43 -6.82 -5.35
C ARG A 73 2.19 -8.10 -4.56
N ASP A 74 3.12 -8.44 -3.68
CA ASP A 74 3.00 -9.52 -2.70
C ASP A 74 3.52 -9.01 -1.35
N TYR A 75 2.66 -9.04 -0.32
CA TYR A 75 3.04 -8.59 1.04
C TYR A 75 3.94 -9.59 1.78
N SER A 76 4.07 -10.81 1.27
CA SER A 76 4.90 -11.89 1.82
C SER A 76 6.24 -12.04 1.09
N ASP A 77 6.37 -11.49 -0.12
CA ASP A 77 7.59 -11.54 -0.93
C ASP A 77 8.08 -10.13 -1.30
N ARG A 78 9.21 -9.74 -0.70
CA ARG A 78 9.85 -8.43 -0.96
C ARG A 78 10.45 -8.31 -2.36
N THR A 79 10.65 -9.42 -3.07
CA THR A 79 11.19 -9.44 -4.43
C THR A 79 10.11 -9.31 -5.50
N ALA A 80 8.84 -9.45 -5.12
CA ALA A 80 7.71 -9.34 -6.03
C ALA A 80 7.53 -7.94 -6.63
N GLY A 81 8.18 -6.92 -6.06
CA GLY A 81 8.11 -5.54 -6.54
C GLY A 81 6.94 -4.75 -5.97
N GLU A 82 7.03 -3.43 -6.14
CA GLU A 82 6.12 -2.45 -5.59
C GLU A 82 5.84 -1.36 -6.65
N ILE A 83 4.69 -0.70 -6.51
CA ILE A 83 4.44 0.60 -7.16
C ILE A 83 4.57 1.68 -6.09
N TRP A 84 5.39 2.69 -6.36
CA TRP A 84 5.65 3.81 -5.48
C TRP A 84 4.97 5.05 -6.04
N ILE A 85 4.26 5.78 -5.18
CA ILE A 85 3.60 7.03 -5.52
C ILE A 85 4.10 8.09 -4.53
N THR A 86 4.97 8.97 -5.00
CA THR A 86 5.65 9.99 -4.20
C THR A 86 5.12 11.37 -4.59
N PRO A 87 4.56 12.17 -3.66
CA PRO A 87 4.20 13.55 -3.94
C PRO A 87 5.45 14.39 -4.19
N LEU A 88 5.41 15.27 -5.20
CA LEU A 88 6.52 16.15 -5.56
C LEU A 88 6.38 17.52 -4.89
N ARG A 89 7.51 18.15 -4.55
CA ARG A 89 7.51 19.50 -3.93
C ARG A 89 6.97 20.58 -4.87
N SER A 90 7.12 20.40 -6.18
CA SER A 90 6.60 21.29 -7.22
C SER A 90 5.09 21.17 -7.44
N GLY A 91 4.43 20.24 -6.75
CA GLY A 91 3.09 19.76 -7.10
C GLY A 91 3.17 18.53 -7.99
N GLY A 92 2.06 17.80 -8.07
CA GLY A 92 2.00 16.53 -8.78
C GLY A 92 2.60 15.35 -8.01
N TYR A 93 2.81 14.25 -8.74
CA TYR A 93 3.25 12.97 -8.20
C TYR A 93 4.26 12.33 -9.13
N ARG A 94 5.18 11.57 -8.54
CA ARG A 94 6.03 10.62 -9.25
C ARG A 94 5.53 9.22 -8.98
N ILE A 95 5.37 8.44 -10.04
CA ILE A 95 4.99 7.03 -9.99
C ILE A 95 6.17 6.20 -10.47
N GLU A 96 6.59 5.22 -9.68
CA GLU A 96 7.72 4.36 -9.97
C GLU A 96 7.33 2.89 -9.76
N SER A 97 7.93 1.97 -10.51
CA SER A 97 7.85 0.53 -10.18
C SER A 97 9.25 -0.04 -9.90
N THR A 98 9.35 -0.92 -8.91
CA THR A 98 10.62 -1.52 -8.48
C THR A 98 10.93 -2.85 -9.16
N ASP A 99 10.05 -3.35 -10.03
CA ASP A 99 10.24 -4.61 -10.77
C ASP A 99 10.89 -4.44 -12.15
N SER A 100 11.13 -3.21 -12.60
CA SER A 100 11.65 -2.93 -13.94
C SER A 100 12.69 -1.81 -13.94
N ASP A 101 13.71 -1.97 -14.80
CA ASP A 101 14.84 -1.05 -14.94
C ASP A 101 14.46 0.36 -15.46
N ILE A 102 13.31 0.53 -16.13
CA ILE A 102 12.85 1.84 -16.65
C ILE A 102 11.33 1.97 -16.45
N ASN A 103 10.90 2.44 -15.28
CA ASN A 103 9.48 2.63 -14.98
C ASN A 103 9.27 3.81 -14.02
N ARG A 104 9.59 5.04 -14.44
CA ARG A 104 9.32 6.27 -13.68
C ARG A 104 8.57 7.26 -14.55
N GLU A 105 7.44 7.74 -14.05
CA GLU A 105 6.66 8.80 -14.69
C GLU A 105 6.26 9.87 -13.67
N GLU A 106 6.14 11.13 -14.11
CA GLU A 106 5.68 12.25 -13.28
C GLU A 106 4.38 12.79 -13.86
N VAL A 107 3.41 13.08 -12.99
CA VAL A 107 2.07 13.54 -13.34
C VAL A 107 1.67 14.75 -12.52
N GLU A 108 0.87 15.63 -13.10
CA GLU A 108 0.42 16.86 -12.43
C GLU A 108 -0.88 16.65 -11.64
N SER A 109 -1.67 15.62 -11.98
CA SER A 109 -2.98 15.33 -11.37
C SER A 109 -3.07 13.89 -10.88
N THR A 110 -3.90 13.66 -9.85
CA THR A 110 -4.17 12.32 -9.33
C THR A 110 -4.93 11.43 -10.31
N ASP A 111 -5.65 12.01 -11.27
CA ASP A 111 -6.42 11.25 -12.27
C ASP A 111 -5.55 10.37 -13.17
N GLN A 112 -4.32 10.80 -13.45
CA GLN A 112 -3.37 10.07 -14.29
C GLN A 112 -2.66 8.93 -13.54
N ILE A 113 -2.72 8.93 -12.19
CA ILE A 113 -2.00 7.96 -11.36
C ILE A 113 -2.52 6.55 -11.61
N ILE A 114 -3.83 6.37 -11.74
CA ILE A 114 -4.45 5.05 -11.89
C ILE A 114 -3.99 4.40 -13.19
N ASP A 115 -4.10 5.12 -14.31
CA ASP A 115 -3.73 4.60 -15.64
C ASP A 115 -2.24 4.20 -15.69
N ILE A 116 -1.36 5.03 -15.11
CA ILE A 116 0.07 4.72 -15.05
C ILE A 116 0.33 3.54 -14.12
N ALA A 117 -0.25 3.51 -12.93
CA ALA A 117 -0.07 2.42 -11.99
C ALA A 117 -0.56 1.07 -12.57
N LEU A 118 -1.68 1.08 -13.32
CA LEU A 118 -2.18 -0.11 -14.03
C LEU A 118 -1.27 -0.52 -15.18
N SER A 119 -0.74 0.44 -15.94
CA SER A 119 0.25 0.20 -17.00
C SER A 119 1.52 -0.45 -16.43
N LEU A 120 1.95 -0.03 -15.25
CA LEU A 120 3.07 -0.64 -14.53
C LEU A 120 2.71 -2.04 -14.01
N LEU A 121 1.48 -2.27 -13.54
CA LEU A 121 1.03 -3.59 -13.10
C LEU A 121 1.08 -4.65 -14.21
N GLY A 122 0.70 -4.27 -15.42
CA GLY A 122 0.57 -5.17 -16.57
C GLY A 122 1.84 -5.43 -17.38
N ARG A 123 2.99 -4.84 -16.99
CA ARG A 123 4.27 -5.13 -17.64
C ARG A 123 4.81 -6.48 -17.13
N PRO A 124 5.14 -7.42 -18.03
CA PRO A 124 5.67 -8.75 -17.68
C PRO A 124 7.09 -8.71 -17.12
#